data_AF-A0A9P6WEK4-F1
#
_entry.id   AF-A0A9P6WEK4-F1
#
_cell.length_a   1.000
_cell.length_b   1.000
_cell.length_c   1.000
_cell.angle_alpha   90.00
_cell.angle_beta   90.00
_cell.angle_gamma   90.00
#
_symmetry.space_group_name_H-M   'P 1'
#
loop_
_entity.id
_entity.type
_entity.pdbx_description
1 polymer ?
#
loop_
_entity_poly.entity_id
_entity_poly.type
_entity_poly.pdbx_seq_one_letter_code
_entity_poly.pdbx_strand_id
1 'polypeptide(L)'
;MTTNNENSYFESLCEMDQVLQSNHEVLQETMQILEKLTNDSANDVELLKYMELLHQSYDSLLESSTDLRYSKYQTREHQVSNVNKMDIENREYIIGRKTWPDLRQYITLLDGINKDSIAYANLLNKLSVELVKQIDISDPQISEIVFDKWKPPAELQTIVDNYYESDTGNNDMLSDQLTKYFNSIKLSRAKYILQNKYMLQRHLTELNKEVNYWRGELDNIEMLLFGDGPHSIRRTLQTVDKLKAKLNTEAKN
;
A
#
# COMPACT_ATOMS: atom_id res chain seq x y z
N MET A 1 60.44 3.22 11.77
CA MET A 1 60.56 4.31 12.76
C MET A 1 59.76 5.48 12.24
N THR A 2 58.53 5.62 12.72
CA THR A 2 57.56 6.65 12.30
C THR A 2 57.19 7.44 13.55
N THR A 3 58.11 8.29 13.99
CA THR A 3 57.88 9.27 15.06
C THR A 3 57.35 10.55 14.43
N ASN A 4 56.15 10.48 13.87
CA ASN A 4 55.27 11.64 13.76
C ASN A 4 54.07 11.28 14.63
N ASN A 5 54.24 11.40 15.95
CA ASN A 5 53.09 11.68 16.81
C ASN A 5 52.63 13.08 16.39
N GLU A 6 51.78 13.13 15.37
CA GLU A 6 50.98 14.31 15.13
C GLU A 6 50.18 14.54 16.41
N ASN A 7 50.52 15.59 17.15
CA ASN A 7 49.82 15.96 18.39
C ASN A 7 48.31 15.83 18.15
N SER A 8 47.70 14.87 18.83
CA SER A 8 46.29 14.55 18.62
C SER A 8 45.46 15.78 19.01
N TYR A 9 44.29 15.94 18.40
CA TYR A 9 43.32 16.94 18.88
C TYR A 9 43.07 16.80 20.39
N PHE A 10 43.14 15.57 20.91
CA PHE A 10 43.05 15.29 22.33
C PHE A 10 44.24 15.84 23.14
N GLU A 11 45.47 15.71 22.64
CA GLU A 11 46.68 16.18 23.34
C GLU A 11 46.73 17.72 23.38
N SER A 12 46.38 18.38 22.28
CA SER A 12 46.26 19.86 22.25
C SER A 12 45.18 20.40 23.19
N LEU A 13 44.06 19.68 23.37
CA LEU A 13 43.06 20.02 24.38
C LEU A 13 43.60 19.91 25.81
N CYS A 14 44.39 18.88 26.13
CA CYS A 14 45.03 18.74 27.44
C CYS A 14 46.05 19.86 27.70
N GLU A 15 46.83 20.23 26.69
CA GLU A 15 47.77 21.36 26.78
C GLU A 15 47.03 22.70 27.01
N MET A 16 45.90 22.92 26.32
CA MET A 16 45.07 24.10 26.51
C MET A 16 44.49 24.19 27.93
N ASP A 17 44.07 23.06 28.50
CA ASP A 17 43.54 23.00 29.87
C ASP A 17 44.62 23.33 30.92
N GLN A 18 45.85 22.84 30.73
CA GLN A 18 46.98 23.16 31.59
C GLN A 18 47.33 24.65 31.54
N VAL A 19 47.35 25.26 30.35
CA VAL A 19 47.62 26.70 30.19
C VAL A 19 46.47 27.54 30.77
N LEU A 20 45.23 27.09 30.64
CA LEU A 20 44.07 27.75 31.25
C LEU A 20 44.14 27.76 32.78
N GLN A 21 44.54 26.64 33.38
CA GLN A 21 44.71 26.55 34.83
C GLN A 21 45.79 27.52 35.33
N SER A 22 46.96 27.54 34.67
CA SER A 22 48.04 28.48 34.99
C SER A 22 47.58 29.94 34.86
N ASN A 23 46.82 30.27 33.80
CA ASN A 23 46.25 31.61 33.63
C ASN A 23 45.27 31.99 34.74
N HIS A 24 44.45 31.04 35.19
CA HIS A 24 43.51 31.26 36.27
C HIS A 24 44.21 31.57 37.60
N GLU A 25 45.29 30.86 37.91
CA GLU A 25 46.09 31.08 39.11
C GLU A 25 46.73 32.48 39.11
N VAL A 26 47.38 32.89 38.01
CA VAL A 26 47.96 34.23 37.86
C VAL A 26 46.90 35.33 37.96
N LEU A 27 45.72 35.13 37.35
CA LEU A 27 44.61 36.06 37.46
C LEU A 27 44.14 36.20 38.91
N GLN A 28 44.00 35.09 39.64
CA GLN A 28 43.58 35.12 41.05
C GLN A 28 44.60 35.87 41.92
N GLU A 29 45.90 35.68 41.68
CA GLU A 29 46.96 36.42 42.37
C GLU A 29 46.88 37.93 42.08
N THR A 30 46.68 38.32 40.81
CA THR A 30 46.54 39.75 40.45
C THR A 30 45.29 40.37 41.09
N MET A 31 44.18 39.63 41.17
CA MET A 31 42.96 40.08 41.85
C MET A 31 43.17 40.29 43.35
N GLN A 32 43.91 39.39 44.01
CA GLN A 32 44.25 39.55 45.43
C GLN A 32 45.16 40.76 45.68
N ILE A 33 46.07 41.08 44.75
CA ILE A 33 46.92 42.28 44.83
C ILE A 33 46.06 43.54 44.65
N LEU A 34 45.14 43.54 43.68
CA LEU A 34 44.20 44.64 43.46
C LEU A 34 43.27 44.87 44.67
N GLU A 35 42.76 43.80 45.29
CA GLU A 35 41.92 43.90 46.49
C GLU A 35 42.68 44.56 47.66
N LYS A 36 43.97 44.21 47.85
CA LYS A 36 44.85 44.82 48.86
C LYS A 36 45.15 46.29 48.56
N LEU A 37 45.23 46.68 47.29
CA LEU A 37 45.40 48.07 46.86
C LEU A 37 44.15 48.93 47.09
N THR A 38 42.96 48.34 47.06
CA THR A 38 41.68 49.03 47.29
C THR A 38 41.30 49.16 48.76
N ASN A 39 42.16 48.73 49.69
CA ASN A 39 41.86 48.75 51.11
C ASN A 39 42.18 50.12 51.73
N ASP A 40 41.15 50.86 52.15
CA ASP A 40 41.23 52.24 52.67
C ASP A 40 42.05 52.40 53.97
N SER A 41 42.50 51.30 54.59
CA SER A 41 43.29 51.28 55.81
C SER A 41 44.79 51.02 55.62
N ALA A 42 45.29 50.96 54.38
CA ALA A 42 46.69 50.61 54.07
C ALA A 42 47.66 51.81 54.14
N ASN A 43 48.91 51.55 54.54
CA ASN A 43 49.97 52.55 54.61
C ASN A 43 50.57 52.83 53.22
N ASP A 44 50.96 54.07 52.91
CA ASP A 44 51.46 54.49 51.58
C ASP A 44 52.66 53.66 51.09
N VAL A 45 53.52 53.20 52.01
CA VAL A 45 54.68 52.34 51.71
C VAL A 45 54.25 50.93 51.28
N GLU A 46 53.16 50.41 51.84
CA GLU A 46 52.60 49.11 51.47
C GLU A 46 51.88 49.19 50.12
N LEU A 47 51.18 50.30 49.85
CA LEU A 47 50.55 50.57 48.55
C LEU A 47 51.57 50.64 47.41
N LEU A 48 52.71 51.32 47.62
CA LEU A 48 53.80 51.35 46.63
C LEU A 48 54.38 49.96 46.36
N LYS A 49 54.54 49.13 47.39
CA LYS A 49 55.02 47.75 47.23
C LYS A 49 54.00 46.87 46.49
N TYR A 50 52.71 47.03 46.75
CA TYR A 50 51.67 46.32 46.00
C TYR A 50 51.55 46.82 44.55
N MET A 51 51.83 48.10 44.26
CA MET A 51 51.92 48.62 42.90
C MET A 51 53.10 48.02 42.12
N GLU A 52 54.26 47.84 42.75
CA GLU A 52 55.41 47.17 42.13
C GLU A 52 55.13 45.69 41.84
N LEU A 53 54.51 44.99 42.79
CA LEU A 53 54.06 43.60 42.60
C LEU A 53 52.97 43.48 41.54
N LEU A 54 52.07 44.46 41.44
CA LEU A 54 51.04 44.51 40.41
C LEU A 54 51.69 44.61 39.02
N HIS A 55 52.70 45.46 38.86
CA HIS A 55 53.41 45.60 37.60
C HIS A 55 54.09 44.28 37.17
N GLN A 56 54.75 43.57 38.09
CA GLN A 56 55.34 42.26 37.81
C GLN A 56 54.28 41.21 37.45
N SER A 57 53.16 41.21 38.17
CA SER A 57 52.05 40.28 37.89
C SER A 57 51.33 40.57 36.56
N TYR A 58 51.35 41.82 36.11
CA TYR A 58 50.76 42.23 34.84
C TYR A 58 51.52 41.64 33.65
N ASP A 59 52.85 41.65 33.69
CA ASP A 59 53.67 41.06 32.62
C ASP A 59 53.46 39.54 32.53
N SER A 60 53.40 38.86 33.69
CA SER A 60 53.13 37.42 33.77
C SER A 60 51.70 37.07 33.28
N LEU A 61 50.71 37.90 33.61
CA LEU A 61 49.33 37.72 33.13
C LEU A 61 49.24 37.89 31.61
N LEU A 62 50.00 38.83 31.05
CA LEU A 62 50.05 39.07 29.61
C LEU A 62 50.67 37.87 28.88
N GLU A 63 51.80 37.35 29.37
CA GLU A 63 52.48 36.17 28.82
C GLU A 63 51.55 34.94 28.86
N SER A 64 50.96 34.66 30.02
CA SER A 64 50.01 33.56 30.20
C SER A 64 48.77 33.70 29.30
N SER A 65 48.26 34.93 29.12
CA SER A 65 47.14 35.17 28.20
C SER A 65 47.54 34.99 26.73
N THR A 66 48.77 35.31 26.34
CA THR A 66 49.24 35.08 24.97
C THR A 66 49.40 33.59 24.68
N ASP A 67 49.89 32.81 25.64
CA ASP A 67 50.03 31.36 25.52
C ASP A 67 48.67 30.66 25.40
N LEU A 68 47.68 31.10 26.19
CA LEU A 68 46.32 30.56 26.09
C LEU A 68 45.70 30.80 24.71
N ARG A 69 45.95 31.97 24.12
CA ARG A 69 45.47 32.29 22.75
C ARG A 69 46.18 31.45 21.71
N TYR A 70 47.49 31.25 21.86
CA TYR A 70 48.28 30.39 20.98
C TYR A 70 47.76 28.94 21.01
N SER A 71 47.62 28.37 22.20
CA SER A 71 47.10 27.02 22.40
C SER A 71 45.68 26.84 21.86
N LYS A 72 44.83 27.86 21.97
CA LYS A 72 43.49 27.87 21.36
C LYS A 72 43.54 27.80 19.83
N TYR A 73 44.42 28.56 19.18
CA TYR A 73 44.55 28.51 17.73
C TYR A 73 45.10 27.17 17.26
N GLN A 74 46.08 26.62 17.98
CA GLN A 74 46.65 25.31 17.71
C GLN A 74 45.61 24.19 17.83
N THR A 75 44.85 24.18 18.92
CA THR A 75 43.75 23.22 19.15
C THR A 75 42.69 23.30 18.04
N ARG A 76 42.35 24.51 17.60
CA ARG A 76 41.41 24.71 16.50
C ARG A 76 41.94 24.15 15.18
N GLU A 77 43.23 24.34 14.89
CA GLU A 77 43.86 23.80 13.68
C GLU A 77 43.89 22.26 13.70
N HIS A 78 44.23 21.67 14.85
CA HIS A 78 44.16 20.21 15.02
C HIS A 78 42.73 19.68 14.86
N GLN A 79 41.71 20.39 15.34
CA GLN A 79 40.31 20.02 15.13
C GLN A 79 39.94 19.96 13.64
N VAL A 80 40.27 21.03 12.90
CA VAL A 80 39.94 21.15 11.47
C VAL A 80 40.70 20.10 10.65
N SER A 81 41.99 19.90 10.96
CA SER A 81 42.81 18.87 10.32
C SER A 81 42.26 17.46 10.58
N ASN A 82 41.83 17.15 11.81
CA ASN A 82 41.30 15.84 12.17
C ASN A 82 39.93 15.53 11.51
N VAL A 83 39.05 16.53 11.37
CA VAL A 83 37.76 16.34 10.67
C VAL A 83 37.98 15.96 9.19
N ASN A 84 38.91 16.65 8.52
CA ASN A 84 39.24 16.35 7.14
C ASN A 84 39.92 14.98 7.00
N LYS A 85 40.75 14.58 7.98
CA LYS A 85 41.36 13.26 8.03
C LYS A 85 40.33 12.17 8.26
N MET A 86 39.35 12.34 9.16
CA MET A 86 38.32 11.32 9.43
C MET A 86 37.53 10.92 8.17
N ASP A 87 37.23 11.82 7.25
CA ASP A 87 36.52 11.46 6.02
C ASP A 87 37.40 10.68 5.01
N ILE A 88 38.69 11.02 4.95
CA ILE A 88 39.67 10.38 4.08
C ILE A 88 40.08 9.03 4.68
N GLU A 89 40.42 9.01 5.96
CA GLU A 89 40.74 7.82 6.74
C GLU A 89 39.54 6.90 6.85
N ASN A 90 38.29 7.34 7.04
CA ASN A 90 37.16 6.40 7.02
C ASN A 90 37.08 5.66 5.68
N ARG A 91 37.35 6.35 4.55
CA ARG A 91 37.45 5.68 3.25
C ARG A 91 38.67 4.78 3.16
N GLU A 92 39.84 5.24 3.59
CA GLU A 92 41.10 4.49 3.51
C GLU A 92 41.21 3.34 4.52
N TYR A 93 40.57 3.43 5.68
CA TYR A 93 40.50 2.41 6.73
C TYR A 93 39.49 1.32 6.33
N ILE A 94 38.42 1.69 5.63
CA ILE A 94 37.52 0.75 4.93
C ILE A 94 38.25 0.07 3.75
N ILE A 95 39.09 0.79 3.00
CA ILE A 95 39.85 0.24 1.86
C ILE A 95 41.07 -0.59 2.31
N GLY A 96 41.71 -0.22 3.42
CA GLY A 96 43.00 -0.77 3.88
C GLY A 96 42.88 -2.01 4.76
N ARG A 97 41.75 -2.24 5.42
CA ARG A 97 41.48 -3.53 6.08
C ARG A 97 40.92 -4.49 5.05
N LYS A 98 41.79 -5.35 4.48
CA LYS A 98 41.49 -6.57 3.69
C LYS A 98 40.34 -6.41 2.70
N THR A 99 40.57 -6.58 1.40
CA THR A 99 39.46 -6.80 0.44
C THR A 99 38.43 -7.74 1.07
N TRP A 100 37.22 -7.24 1.35
CA TRP A 100 36.10 -7.99 1.91
C TRP A 100 35.24 -8.46 0.73
N PRO A 101 35.62 -9.54 0.00
CA PRO A 101 34.80 -10.05 -1.10
C PRO A 101 33.37 -10.35 -0.64
N ASP A 102 33.23 -10.76 0.62
CA ASP A 102 31.96 -11.08 1.27
C ASP A 102 31.05 -9.85 1.44
N LEU A 103 31.60 -8.65 1.65
CA LEU A 103 30.79 -7.43 1.74
C LEU A 103 30.20 -7.06 0.38
N ARG A 104 30.97 -7.21 -0.69
CA ARG A 104 30.46 -6.99 -2.05
C ARG A 104 29.40 -8.01 -2.42
N GLN A 105 29.61 -9.28 -2.07
CA GLN A 105 28.61 -10.33 -2.27
C GLN A 105 27.33 -10.03 -1.47
N TYR A 106 27.47 -9.60 -0.21
CA TYR A 106 26.36 -9.23 0.65
C TYR A 106 25.55 -8.06 0.07
N ILE A 107 26.21 -6.97 -0.34
CA ILE A 107 25.54 -5.82 -0.97
C ILE A 107 24.85 -6.25 -2.26
N THR A 108 25.51 -7.05 -3.10
CA THR A 108 24.92 -7.54 -4.37
C THR A 108 23.69 -8.41 -4.11
N LEU A 109 23.73 -9.26 -3.08
CA LEU A 109 22.61 -10.09 -2.68
C LEU A 109 21.45 -9.25 -2.14
N LEU A 110 21.74 -8.21 -1.36
CA LEU A 110 20.74 -7.29 -0.83
C LEU A 110 20.08 -6.49 -1.96
N ASP A 111 20.87 -5.98 -2.91
CA ASP A 111 20.36 -5.32 -4.12
C ASP A 111 19.50 -6.26 -4.97
N GLY A 112 19.90 -7.53 -5.10
CA GLY A 112 19.14 -8.57 -5.77
C GLY A 112 17.78 -8.79 -5.11
N ILE A 113 17.77 -9.03 -3.78
CA ILE A 113 16.53 -9.21 -3.01
C ILE A 113 15.63 -7.99 -3.12
N ASN A 114 16.18 -6.79 -3.04
CA ASN A 114 15.40 -5.56 -3.13
C ASN A 114 14.75 -5.42 -4.52
N LYS A 115 15.51 -5.68 -5.57
CA LYS A 115 15.00 -5.66 -6.94
C LYS A 115 13.89 -6.70 -7.15
N ASP A 116 14.08 -7.92 -6.66
CA ASP A 116 13.10 -9.00 -6.79
C ASP A 116 11.85 -8.73 -5.95
N SER A 117 12.00 -8.14 -4.76
CA SER A 117 10.87 -7.74 -3.92
C SER A 117 10.01 -6.66 -4.58
N ILE A 118 10.64 -5.65 -5.19
CA ILE A 118 9.94 -4.61 -5.95
C ILE A 118 9.27 -5.21 -7.18
N ALA A 119 9.94 -6.13 -7.89
CA ALA A 119 9.37 -6.82 -9.03
C ALA A 119 8.13 -7.64 -8.64
N TYR A 120 8.21 -8.40 -7.54
CA TYR A 120 7.10 -9.19 -7.01
C TYR A 120 5.91 -8.31 -6.61
N ALA A 121 6.15 -7.22 -5.87
CA ALA A 121 5.10 -6.27 -5.51
C ALA A 121 4.43 -5.64 -6.74
N ASN A 122 5.20 -5.32 -7.77
CA ASN A 122 4.66 -4.81 -9.04
C ASN A 122 3.84 -5.86 -9.80
N LEU A 123 4.26 -7.13 -9.77
CA LEU A 123 3.53 -8.24 -10.38
C LEU A 123 2.16 -8.47 -9.74
N LEU A 124 2.05 -8.30 -8.43
CA LEU A 124 0.78 -8.47 -7.72
C LEU A 124 -0.24 -7.35 -7.93
N ASN A 125 0.20 -6.11 -8.10
CA ASN A 125 -0.72 -4.96 -8.15
C ASN A 125 -0.87 -4.35 -9.55
N LYS A 126 0.24 -4.09 -10.25
CA LYS A 126 0.24 -3.31 -11.49
C LYS A 126 0.19 -4.19 -12.73
N LEU A 127 0.83 -5.34 -12.67
CA LEU A 127 0.89 -6.31 -13.76
C LEU A 127 -0.01 -7.53 -13.49
N SER A 128 -0.87 -7.45 -12.48
CA SER A 128 -1.85 -8.50 -12.21
C SER A 128 -2.83 -8.61 -13.38
N VAL A 129 -3.08 -9.84 -13.80
CA VAL A 129 -4.09 -10.15 -14.81
C VAL A 129 -5.30 -10.73 -14.09
N GLU A 130 -6.42 -10.02 -14.16
CA GLU A 130 -7.69 -10.49 -13.62
C GLU A 130 -8.42 -11.41 -14.60
N LEU A 131 -9.34 -12.21 -14.07
CA LEU A 131 -10.27 -13.01 -14.87
C LEU A 131 -11.27 -12.11 -15.60
N VAL A 132 -11.73 -12.57 -16.77
CA VAL A 132 -12.83 -11.92 -17.48
C VAL A 132 -14.11 -12.06 -16.66
N LYS A 133 -14.68 -10.92 -16.26
CA LYS A 133 -15.91 -10.84 -15.45
C LYS A 133 -17.14 -11.05 -16.32
N GLN A 134 -17.48 -12.32 -16.60
CA GLN A 134 -18.79 -12.68 -17.18
C GLN A 134 -19.82 -12.75 -16.06
N ILE A 135 -20.82 -11.86 -16.08
CA ILE A 135 -21.82 -11.74 -15.02
C ILE A 135 -23.16 -12.29 -15.52
N ASP A 136 -23.61 -13.38 -14.90
CA ASP A 136 -24.96 -13.93 -15.07
C ASP A 136 -25.61 -14.02 -13.68
N ILE A 137 -26.68 -13.26 -13.43
CA ILE A 137 -27.38 -13.24 -12.13
C ILE A 137 -28.69 -14.01 -12.27
N SER A 138 -28.92 -14.97 -11.36
CA SER A 138 -30.15 -15.78 -11.34
C SER A 138 -31.29 -15.14 -10.57
N ASP A 139 -31.01 -14.17 -9.70
CA ASP A 139 -32.02 -13.50 -8.88
C ASP A 139 -32.76 -12.40 -9.67
N PRO A 140 -34.08 -12.52 -9.89
CA PRO A 140 -34.85 -11.52 -10.63
C PRO A 140 -35.07 -10.21 -9.86
N GLN A 141 -34.78 -10.14 -8.56
CA GLN A 141 -34.97 -8.94 -7.74
C GLN A 141 -33.82 -7.93 -7.83
N ILE A 142 -32.66 -8.35 -8.36
CA ILE A 142 -31.47 -7.50 -8.47
C ILE A 142 -31.52 -6.73 -9.79
N SER A 143 -31.85 -5.44 -9.71
CA SER A 143 -31.89 -4.54 -10.88
C SER A 143 -30.56 -3.83 -11.17
N GLU A 144 -29.69 -3.69 -10.16
CA GLU A 144 -28.40 -3.01 -10.27
C GLU A 144 -27.24 -3.97 -10.00
N ILE A 145 -26.26 -3.98 -10.92
CA ILE A 145 -25.11 -4.88 -10.85
C ILE A 145 -23.90 -4.11 -10.35
N VAL A 146 -23.42 -4.46 -9.14
CA VAL A 146 -22.14 -3.97 -8.63
C VAL A 146 -21.01 -4.86 -9.16
N PHE A 147 -20.29 -4.37 -10.18
CA PHE A 147 -19.25 -5.12 -10.89
C PHE A 147 -18.10 -5.60 -9.98
N ASP A 148 -17.75 -4.84 -8.94
CA ASP A 148 -16.61 -5.15 -8.07
C ASP A 148 -16.86 -6.31 -7.10
N LYS A 149 -18.13 -6.68 -6.87
CA LYS A 149 -18.49 -7.80 -5.97
C LYS A 149 -18.55 -9.15 -6.68
N TRP A 150 -18.23 -9.19 -7.97
CA TRP A 150 -18.25 -10.43 -8.73
C TRP A 150 -17.18 -11.40 -8.19
N LYS A 151 -17.58 -12.65 -7.98
CA LYS A 151 -16.70 -13.73 -7.54
C LYS A 151 -16.69 -14.85 -8.57
N PRO A 152 -15.54 -15.49 -8.81
CA PRO A 152 -15.48 -16.65 -9.68
C PRO A 152 -16.29 -17.83 -9.10
N PRO A 153 -16.71 -18.79 -9.93
CA PRO A 153 -17.32 -20.03 -9.46
C PRO A 153 -16.42 -20.77 -8.46
N ALA A 154 -17.00 -21.37 -7.42
CA ALA A 154 -16.26 -22.03 -6.35
C ALA A 154 -15.29 -23.11 -6.87
N GLU A 155 -15.70 -23.88 -7.87
CA GLU A 155 -14.85 -24.91 -8.51
C GLU A 155 -13.63 -24.34 -9.22
N LEU A 156 -13.74 -23.15 -9.81
CA LEU A 156 -12.59 -22.47 -10.43
C LEU A 156 -11.69 -21.89 -9.35
N GLN A 157 -12.28 -21.34 -8.29
CA GLN A 157 -11.54 -20.76 -7.19
C GLN A 157 -10.66 -21.80 -6.50
N THR A 158 -11.15 -23.02 -6.24
CA THR A 158 -10.32 -24.07 -5.64
C THR A 158 -9.15 -24.49 -6.54
N ILE A 159 -9.35 -24.56 -7.86
CA ILE A 159 -8.26 -24.87 -8.81
C ILE A 159 -7.21 -23.76 -8.78
N VAL A 160 -7.62 -22.49 -8.72
CA VAL A 160 -6.73 -21.33 -8.66
C VAL A 160 -6.01 -21.25 -7.30
N ASP A 161 -6.70 -21.53 -6.20
CA ASP A 161 -6.11 -21.53 -4.85
C ASP A 161 -5.02 -22.60 -4.74
N ASN A 162 -5.20 -23.76 -5.38
CA ASN A 162 -4.18 -24.81 -5.43
C ASN A 162 -2.88 -24.39 -6.15
N TYR A 163 -2.89 -23.36 -7.01
CA TYR A 163 -1.66 -22.80 -7.60
C TYR A 163 -0.80 -22.06 -6.57
N TYR A 164 -1.41 -21.51 -5.52
CA TYR A 164 -0.68 -20.80 -4.46
C TYR A 164 -0.12 -21.77 -3.42
N GLU A 165 -0.77 -22.90 -3.19
CA GLU A 165 -0.36 -23.88 -2.17
C GLU A 165 0.70 -24.88 -2.67
N SER A 166 0.81 -25.10 -3.98
CA SER A 166 1.78 -26.05 -4.52
C SER A 166 3.19 -25.44 -4.60
N ASP A 167 3.96 -25.58 -3.51
CA ASP A 167 5.42 -25.27 -3.48
C ASP A 167 6.25 -26.15 -4.44
N THR A 168 5.62 -27.16 -5.06
CA THR A 168 6.31 -28.21 -5.82
C THR A 168 5.71 -28.42 -7.20
N GLY A 169 6.32 -27.83 -8.23
CA GLY A 169 6.52 -28.38 -9.59
C GLY A 169 5.35 -28.94 -10.42
N ASN A 170 4.12 -28.96 -9.92
CA ASN A 170 2.96 -29.62 -10.53
C ASN A 170 2.10 -28.66 -11.38
N ASN A 171 2.71 -27.61 -11.92
CA ASN A 171 2.03 -26.63 -12.77
C ASN A 171 1.34 -27.30 -13.98
N ASP A 172 1.95 -28.34 -14.53
CA ASP A 172 1.39 -29.10 -15.65
C ASP A 172 0.10 -29.83 -15.25
N MET A 173 0.09 -30.48 -14.08
CA MET A 173 -1.10 -31.17 -13.57
C MET A 173 -2.25 -30.20 -13.27
N LEU A 174 -1.93 -29.02 -12.73
CA LEU A 174 -2.92 -27.97 -12.50
C LEU A 174 -3.47 -27.40 -13.83
N SER A 175 -2.60 -27.26 -14.84
CA SER A 175 -3.02 -26.84 -16.18
C SER A 175 -3.96 -27.87 -16.82
N ASP A 176 -3.72 -29.17 -16.59
CA ASP A 176 -4.59 -30.24 -17.04
C ASP A 176 -5.95 -30.24 -16.34
N GLN A 177 -5.99 -29.91 -15.04
CA GLN A 177 -7.24 -29.73 -14.32
C GLN A 177 -8.04 -28.54 -14.87
N LEU A 178 -7.36 -27.42 -15.15
CA LEU A 178 -7.97 -26.23 -15.71
C LEU A 178 -8.54 -26.50 -17.12
N THR A 179 -7.80 -27.21 -17.98
CA THR A 179 -8.28 -27.57 -19.33
C THR A 179 -9.46 -28.53 -19.28
N LYS A 180 -9.46 -29.52 -18.36
CA LYS A 180 -10.60 -30.41 -18.12
C LYS A 180 -11.84 -29.62 -17.67
N TYR A 181 -11.66 -28.66 -16.77
CA TYR A 181 -12.73 -27.77 -16.32
C TYR A 181 -13.29 -26.92 -17.47
N PHE A 182 -12.44 -26.32 -18.31
CA PHE A 182 -12.91 -25.58 -19.48
C PHE A 182 -13.65 -26.47 -20.48
N ASN A 183 -13.20 -27.70 -20.68
CA ASN A 183 -13.85 -28.65 -21.57
C ASN A 183 -15.23 -29.08 -21.03
N SER A 184 -15.36 -29.27 -19.71
CA SER A 184 -16.65 -29.60 -19.10
C SER A 184 -17.67 -28.46 -19.25
N ILE A 185 -17.25 -27.20 -19.09
CA ILE A 185 -18.09 -26.02 -19.33
C ILE A 185 -18.51 -25.91 -20.80
N LYS A 186 -17.57 -26.08 -21.74
CA LYS A 186 -17.89 -26.03 -23.18
C LYS A 186 -18.93 -27.08 -23.54
N LEU A 187 -18.76 -28.30 -23.04
CA LEU A 187 -19.67 -29.41 -23.30
C LEU A 187 -21.04 -29.20 -22.66
N SER A 188 -21.09 -28.72 -21.41
CA SER A 188 -22.36 -28.44 -20.73
C SER A 188 -23.13 -27.30 -21.42
N ARG A 189 -22.47 -26.19 -21.76
CA ARG A 189 -23.07 -25.08 -22.52
C ARG A 189 -23.59 -25.56 -23.88
N ALA A 190 -22.79 -26.31 -24.64
CA ALA A 190 -23.21 -26.85 -25.93
C ALA A 190 -24.43 -27.77 -25.80
N LYS A 191 -24.45 -28.66 -24.79
CA LYS A 191 -25.57 -29.54 -24.50
C LYS A 191 -26.86 -28.75 -24.26
N TYR A 192 -26.83 -27.76 -23.36
CA TYR A 192 -28.02 -26.97 -23.05
C TYR A 192 -28.47 -26.08 -24.22
N ILE A 193 -27.55 -25.51 -24.98
CA ILE A 193 -27.89 -24.73 -26.19
C ILE A 193 -28.61 -25.61 -27.22
N LEU A 194 -28.10 -26.82 -27.47
CA LEU A 194 -28.72 -27.75 -28.41
C LEU A 194 -30.10 -28.22 -27.93
N GLN A 195 -30.23 -28.57 -26.66
CA GLN A 195 -31.51 -28.98 -26.07
C GLN A 195 -32.54 -27.84 -26.13
N ASN A 196 -32.15 -26.61 -25.75
CA ASN A 196 -33.03 -25.45 -25.79
C ASN A 196 -33.46 -25.11 -27.22
N LYS A 197 -32.53 -25.15 -28.17
CA LYS A 197 -32.83 -24.81 -29.56
C LYS A 197 -33.67 -25.86 -30.28
N TYR A 198 -33.38 -27.15 -30.12
CA TYR A 198 -34.03 -28.17 -30.94
C TYR A 198 -35.19 -28.87 -30.22
N MET A 199 -35.05 -29.20 -28.94
CA MET A 199 -36.11 -29.89 -28.20
C MET A 199 -37.17 -28.92 -27.70
N LEU A 200 -36.77 -27.89 -26.96
CA LEU A 200 -37.72 -26.95 -26.38
C LEU A 200 -38.44 -26.11 -27.43
N GLN A 201 -37.73 -25.63 -28.47
CA GLN A 201 -38.37 -24.90 -29.56
C GLN A 201 -39.42 -25.78 -30.28
N ARG A 202 -39.11 -27.06 -30.52
CA ARG A 202 -40.06 -27.99 -31.15
C ARG A 202 -41.30 -28.19 -30.27
N HIS A 203 -41.11 -28.50 -28.99
CA HIS A 203 -42.23 -28.66 -28.07
C HIS A 203 -43.06 -27.39 -27.92
N LEU A 204 -42.42 -26.20 -27.91
CA LEU A 204 -43.14 -24.93 -27.88
C LEU A 204 -43.97 -24.74 -29.16
N THR A 205 -43.44 -25.09 -30.33
CA THR A 205 -44.22 -25.01 -31.58
C THR A 205 -45.38 -26.00 -31.64
N GLU A 206 -45.19 -27.22 -31.12
CA GLU A 206 -46.25 -28.23 -31.01
C GLU A 206 -47.33 -27.77 -30.03
N LEU A 207 -46.95 -27.32 -28.84
CA LEU A 207 -47.87 -26.78 -27.84
C LEU A 207 -48.63 -25.55 -28.37
N ASN A 208 -47.96 -24.64 -29.09
CA ASN A 208 -48.62 -23.47 -29.66
C ASN A 208 -49.65 -23.87 -30.74
N LYS A 209 -49.38 -24.92 -31.53
CA LYS A 209 -50.38 -25.47 -32.46
C LYS A 209 -51.58 -26.05 -31.71
N GLU A 210 -51.35 -26.82 -30.65
CA GLU A 210 -52.44 -27.37 -29.82
C GLU A 210 -53.25 -26.27 -29.14
N VAL A 211 -52.61 -25.26 -28.55
CA VAL A 211 -53.29 -24.12 -27.91
C VAL A 211 -54.13 -23.36 -28.93
N ASN A 212 -53.63 -23.12 -30.14
CA ASN A 212 -54.41 -22.46 -31.19
C ASN A 212 -55.55 -23.34 -31.70
N TYR A 213 -55.36 -24.66 -31.77
CA TYR A 213 -56.42 -25.60 -32.10
C TYR A 213 -57.54 -25.56 -31.06
N TRP A 214 -57.20 -25.68 -29.77
CA TRP A 214 -58.17 -25.59 -28.68
C TRP A 214 -58.85 -24.23 -28.59
N ARG A 215 -58.14 -23.15 -28.90
CA ARG A 215 -58.74 -21.82 -29.03
C ARG A 215 -59.78 -21.77 -30.15
N GLY A 216 -59.48 -22.32 -31.32
CA GLY A 216 -60.43 -22.39 -32.43
C GLY A 216 -61.65 -23.26 -32.11
N GLU A 217 -61.48 -24.38 -31.42
CA GLU A 217 -62.59 -25.21 -30.95
C GLU A 217 -63.45 -24.48 -29.91
N LEU A 218 -62.85 -23.75 -28.97
CA LEU A 218 -63.58 -22.90 -28.04
C LEU A 218 -64.37 -21.81 -28.76
N ASP A 219 -63.77 -21.12 -29.73
CA ASP A 219 -64.44 -20.11 -30.53
C ASP A 219 -65.61 -20.72 -31.34
N ASN A 220 -65.44 -21.95 -31.86
CA ASN A 220 -66.51 -22.68 -32.56
C ASN A 220 -67.67 -23.06 -31.63
N ILE A 221 -67.36 -23.54 -30.42
CA ILE A 221 -68.37 -23.86 -29.40
C ILE A 221 -69.09 -22.57 -28.96
N GLU A 222 -68.35 -21.47 -28.77
CA GLU A 222 -68.94 -20.17 -28.45
C GLU A 222 -69.89 -19.71 -29.57
N MET A 223 -69.49 -19.85 -30.84
CA MET A 223 -70.35 -19.52 -31.97
C MET A 223 -71.59 -20.42 -32.06
N LEU A 224 -71.48 -21.70 -31.71
CA LEU A 224 -72.61 -22.63 -31.69
C LEU A 224 -73.62 -22.27 -30.59
N LEU A 225 -73.13 -21.98 -29.38
CA LEU A 225 -73.97 -21.72 -28.21
C LEU A 225 -74.53 -20.29 -28.20
N PHE A 226 -73.71 -19.30 -28.53
CA PHE A 226 -74.00 -17.87 -28.37
C PHE A 226 -74.05 -17.07 -29.68
N GLY A 227 -73.66 -17.65 -30.81
CA GLY A 227 -73.73 -17.01 -32.13
C GLY A 227 -75.15 -16.95 -32.72
N ASP A 228 -75.26 -16.52 -33.97
CA ASP A 228 -76.53 -16.34 -34.69
C ASP A 228 -77.04 -17.61 -35.41
N GLY A 229 -76.59 -18.78 -34.97
CA GLY A 229 -77.04 -20.07 -35.52
C GLY A 229 -78.53 -20.35 -35.26
N PRO A 230 -79.19 -21.17 -36.10
CA PRO A 230 -80.63 -21.48 -35.98
C PRO A 230 -81.00 -22.22 -34.69
N HIS A 231 -80.04 -22.91 -34.07
CA HIS A 231 -80.20 -23.64 -32.80
C HIS A 231 -79.46 -22.99 -31.63
N SER A 232 -78.95 -21.76 -31.77
CA SER A 232 -78.22 -21.11 -30.69
C SER A 232 -79.14 -20.75 -29.52
N ILE A 233 -78.57 -20.66 -28.32
CA ILE A 233 -79.30 -20.26 -27.11
C ILE A 233 -79.89 -18.87 -27.30
N ARG A 234 -79.17 -17.98 -28.00
CA ARG A 234 -79.63 -16.63 -28.31
C ARG A 234 -80.87 -16.63 -29.21
N ARG A 235 -80.89 -17.46 -30.27
CA ARG A 235 -82.03 -17.56 -31.20
C ARG A 235 -83.23 -18.21 -30.54
N THR A 236 -83.01 -19.25 -29.75
CA THR A 236 -84.07 -19.94 -28.99
C THR A 236 -84.70 -19.03 -27.94
N LEU A 237 -83.91 -18.25 -27.20
CA LEU A 237 -84.42 -17.20 -26.31
C LEU A 237 -85.26 -16.15 -27.07
N GLN A 238 -84.79 -15.66 -28.23
CA GLN A 238 -85.58 -14.75 -29.06
C GLN A 238 -86.90 -15.36 -29.55
N THR A 239 -86.94 -16.66 -29.88
CA THR A 239 -88.19 -17.32 -30.24
C THR A 239 -89.14 -17.47 -29.06
N VAL A 240 -88.62 -17.75 -27.87
CA VAL A 240 -89.40 -17.79 -26.63
C VAL A 240 -89.96 -16.40 -26.30
N ASP A 241 -89.17 -15.34 -26.45
CA ASP A 241 -89.64 -13.96 -26.26
C ASP A 241 -90.75 -13.57 -27.25
N LYS A 242 -90.62 -13.98 -28.53
CA LYS A 242 -91.68 -13.79 -29.54
C LYS A 242 -92.94 -14.59 -29.22
N LEU A 243 -92.81 -15.83 -28.73
CA LEU A 243 -93.94 -16.65 -28.30
C LEU A 243 -94.64 -16.04 -27.07
N LYS A 244 -93.88 -15.54 -26.10
CA LYS A 244 -94.39 -14.82 -24.94
C LYS A 244 -95.14 -13.54 -25.35
N ALA A 245 -94.60 -12.79 -26.31
CA ALA A 245 -95.27 -11.61 -26.86
C ALA A 245 -96.60 -11.98 -27.54
N LYS A 246 -96.64 -13.06 -28.34
CA LYS A 246 -97.87 -13.56 -28.96
C LYS A 246 -98.91 -14.02 -27.93
N LEU A 247 -98.50 -14.75 -26.91
CA LEU A 247 -99.35 -15.18 -25.80
C LEU A 247 -99.96 -13.97 -25.05
N ASN A 248 -99.17 -12.93 -24.82
CA ASN A 248 -99.66 -11.70 -24.18
C ASN A 248 -100.61 -10.88 -25.07
N THR A 249 -100.51 -10.99 -26.40
CA THR A 249 -101.45 -10.35 -27.33
C THR A 249 -102.73 -11.16 -27.51
N GLU A 250 -102.64 -12.50 -27.49
CA GLU A 250 -103.81 -13.38 -27.55
C GLU A 250 -104.59 -13.39 -26.24
N ALA A 251 -103.92 -13.23 -25.09
CA ALA A 251 -104.58 -13.08 -23.78
C ALA A 251 -105.23 -11.69 -23.54
N LYS A 252 -105.06 -10.74 -24.47
CA LYS A 252 -105.65 -9.39 -24.43
C LYS A 252 -106.80 -9.20 -25.44
N ASN A 253 -107.15 -10.25 -26.19
CA ASN A 253 -108.40 -10.37 -26.95
C ASN A 253 -109.33 -11.35 -26.22
#